data_AF-A0A913XQU4-F1
#
_entry.id   AF-A0A913XQU4-F1
#
_cell.length_a   1.000
_cell.length_b   1.000
_cell.length_c   1.000
_cell.angle_alpha   90.00
_cell.angle_beta   90.00
_cell.angle_gamma   90.00
#
_symmetry.space_group_name_H-M   'P 1'
#
loop_
_entity.id
_entity.type
_entity.pdbx_description
1 polymer ?
#
loop_
_entity_poly.entity_id
_entity_poly.type
_entity_poly.pdbx_seq_one_letter_code
_entity_poly.pdbx_strand_id
1 'polypeptide(L)'
;MADKRDRFAANIAMQDQGKAYSREGYHDNSSEKQHQTCIERVEHACKNSAYVRFMMNAMNRLGCSINPAKHIICEPCDGRLLGGFDPDRKEKCVKQRAVNSILSVRDVTRKEAESVVDSVFDACFNDTDPFERIPP
;
A
#
# COMPACT_ATOMS: atom_id res chain seq x y z
N MET A 1 -23.13 23.48 11.70
CA MET A 1 -22.63 23.07 10.36
C MET A 1 -21.21 22.55 10.58
N ALA A 2 -21.03 21.24 10.62
CA ALA A 2 -19.75 20.61 10.95
C ALA A 2 -18.88 20.43 9.69
N ASP A 3 -17.58 20.74 9.82
CA ASP A 3 -16.56 20.83 8.77
C ASP A 3 -16.32 19.47 8.07
N LYS A 4 -16.20 19.50 6.73
CA LYS A 4 -16.06 18.34 5.85
C LYS A 4 -14.74 17.57 6.04
N ARG A 5 -13.82 18.10 6.85
CA ARG A 5 -12.57 17.45 7.26
C ARG A 5 -12.74 16.40 8.36
N ASP A 6 -13.76 16.51 9.22
CA ASP A 6 -13.96 15.57 10.34
C ASP A 6 -14.60 14.24 9.94
N ARG A 7 -15.25 14.18 8.75
CA ARG A 7 -15.78 12.92 8.20
C ARG A 7 -14.70 12.01 7.61
N PHE A 8 -13.50 12.54 7.36
CA PHE A 8 -12.37 11.78 6.83
C PHE A 8 -11.80 10.81 7.87
N ALA A 9 -11.85 11.16 9.17
CA ALA A 9 -11.35 10.32 10.25
C ALA A 9 -12.27 9.12 10.58
N ALA A 10 -13.60 9.28 10.41
CA ALA A 10 -14.56 8.24 10.80
C ALA A 10 -14.62 7.06 9.81
N ASN A 11 -14.25 7.26 8.54
CA ASN A 11 -14.37 6.23 7.50
C ASN A 11 -13.08 5.40 7.30
N ILE A 12 -12.00 5.68 8.02
CA ILE A 12 -10.80 4.83 8.08
C ILE A 12 -11.00 3.65 9.04
N ALA A 13 -12.06 3.67 9.87
CA ALA A 13 -12.30 2.66 10.90
C ALA A 13 -13.11 1.45 10.44
N MET A 14 -13.39 1.26 9.14
CA MET A 14 -14.23 0.15 8.66
C MET A 14 -13.71 -0.49 7.38
N GLN A 15 -12.53 -1.10 7.46
CA GLN A 15 -12.18 -2.37 6.83
C GLN A 15 -10.88 -2.88 7.46
N ASP A 16 -10.85 -2.83 8.80
CA ASP A 16 -9.87 -3.53 9.60
C ASP A 16 -10.28 -5.02 9.65
N GLN A 17 -10.05 -5.69 8.54
CA GLN A 17 -9.61 -7.08 8.60
C GLN A 17 -8.26 -7.11 7.92
N GLY A 18 -7.27 -6.52 8.60
CA GLY A 18 -5.94 -7.10 8.57
C GLY A 18 -6.05 -8.54 9.06
N LYS A 19 -6.47 -9.45 8.19
CA LYS A 19 -6.08 -10.85 8.34
C LYS A 19 -4.55 -10.80 8.32
N ALA A 20 -3.95 -11.03 9.48
CA ALA A 20 -2.51 -11.24 9.59
C ALA A 20 -2.13 -12.21 8.48
N TYR A 21 -1.37 -11.73 7.49
CA TYR A 21 -0.95 -12.56 6.39
C TYR A 21 0.21 -13.39 6.87
N SER A 22 -0.08 -14.64 7.21
CA SER A 22 0.94 -15.67 7.39
C SER A 22 1.22 -16.26 6.02
N ARG A 23 2.32 -15.88 5.38
CA ARG A 23 2.84 -16.63 4.24
C ARG A 23 3.36 -17.96 4.78
N GLU A 24 2.75 -19.08 4.42
CA GLU A 24 3.32 -20.40 4.73
C GLU A 24 4.61 -20.57 3.91
N GLY A 25 5.76 -20.49 4.58
CA GLY A 25 7.04 -20.86 3.96
C GLY A 25 8.29 -20.37 4.69
N TYR A 26 8.84 -21.26 5.53
CA TYR A 26 10.22 -21.38 6.01
C TYR A 26 10.60 -20.64 7.32
N HIS A 27 10.63 -21.40 8.42
CA HIS A 27 11.20 -20.99 9.70
C HIS A 27 12.72 -21.22 9.67
N ASP A 28 13.48 -20.14 9.46
CA ASP A 28 14.91 -20.09 9.77
C ASP A 28 15.14 -19.03 10.86
N ASN A 29 15.93 -19.36 11.87
CA ASN A 29 16.34 -18.46 12.96
C ASN A 29 17.14 -17.22 12.47
N SER A 30 17.50 -17.22 11.17
CA SER A 30 17.96 -16.07 10.38
C SER A 30 16.95 -14.92 10.27
N SER A 31 15.64 -15.21 10.33
CA SER A 31 14.55 -14.27 10.05
C SER A 31 14.41 -13.13 11.07
N GLU A 32 14.63 -13.39 12.36
CA GLU A 32 14.44 -12.38 13.41
C GLU A 32 15.56 -11.33 13.41
N LYS A 33 16.81 -11.75 13.19
CA LYS A 33 17.94 -10.83 13.04
C LYS A 33 17.80 -9.96 11.80
N GLN A 34 17.32 -10.53 10.69
CA GLN A 34 17.03 -9.78 9.47
C GLN A 34 15.89 -8.78 9.67
N HIS A 35 14.82 -9.18 10.37
CA HIS A 35 13.72 -8.30 10.72
C HIS A 35 14.21 -7.13 11.58
N GLN A 36 14.98 -7.41 12.63
CA GLN A 36 15.56 -6.38 13.50
C GLN A 36 16.47 -5.43 12.71
N THR A 37 17.32 -5.97 11.85
CA THR A 37 18.18 -5.17 10.95
C THR A 37 17.35 -4.28 10.02
N CYS A 38 16.20 -4.77 9.52
CA CYS A 38 15.29 -3.99 8.70
C CYS A 38 14.71 -2.81 9.49
N ILE A 39 14.23 -3.05 10.72
CA ILE A 39 13.69 -2.00 11.60
C ILE A 39 14.75 -0.93 11.89
N GLU A 40 15.97 -1.34 12.20
CA GLU A 40 17.10 -0.42 12.42
C GLU A 40 17.43 0.40 11.17
N ARG A 41 17.40 -0.21 9.98
CA ARG A 41 17.61 0.49 8.71
C ARG A 41 16.50 1.49 8.42
N VAL A 42 15.24 1.13 8.69
CA VAL A 42 14.10 2.04 8.56
C VAL A 42 14.30 3.24 9.48
N GLU A 43 14.58 3.00 10.76
CA GLU A 43 14.80 4.07 11.73
C GLU A 43 15.97 4.97 11.32
N HIS A 44 17.09 4.37 10.91
CA HIS A 44 18.27 5.08 10.44
C HIS A 44 17.96 5.93 9.21
N ALA A 45 17.23 5.40 8.22
CA ALA A 45 16.84 6.13 7.02
C ALA A 45 15.93 7.32 7.36
N CYS A 46 14.95 7.12 8.25
CA CYS A 46 14.04 8.19 8.70
C CYS A 46 14.79 9.32 9.42
N LYS A 47 15.82 8.98 10.20
CA LYS A 47 16.61 9.95 10.97
C LYS A 47 17.68 10.66 10.14
N ASN A 48 18.39 9.95 9.28
CA ASN A 48 19.64 10.45 8.69
C ASN A 48 19.50 10.85 7.21
N SER A 49 18.62 10.22 6.43
CA SER A 49 18.48 10.54 5.01
C SER A 49 17.79 11.88 4.80
N ALA A 50 18.47 12.82 4.11
CA ALA A 50 17.91 14.12 3.78
C ALA A 50 16.65 14.01 2.90
N TYR A 51 16.65 13.06 1.95
CA TYR A 51 15.51 12.81 1.08
C TYR A 51 14.31 12.25 1.86
N VAL A 52 14.54 11.29 2.76
CA VAL A 52 13.45 10.70 3.55
C VAL A 52 12.84 11.74 4.49
N ARG A 53 13.67 12.52 5.18
CA ARG A 53 13.21 13.62 6.04
C ARG A 53 12.44 14.68 5.24
N PHE A 54 12.93 15.06 4.07
CA PHE A 54 12.24 15.99 3.18
C PHE A 54 10.85 15.46 2.82
N MET A 55 10.76 14.20 2.38
CA MET A 55 9.51 13.56 2.02
C MET A 55 8.53 13.48 3.21
N MET A 56 9.00 13.06 4.39
CA MET A 56 8.18 13.01 5.60
C MET A 56 7.66 14.39 6.02
N ASN A 57 8.50 15.43 5.93
CA ASN A 57 8.09 16.79 6.23
C ASN A 57 7.06 17.31 5.21
N ALA A 58 7.22 17.00 3.92
CA ALA A 58 6.26 17.36 2.89
C ALA A 58 4.89 16.70 3.14
N MET A 59 4.88 15.40 3.45
CA MET A 59 3.65 14.68 3.79
C MET A 59 2.97 15.26 5.03
N ASN A 60 3.73 15.57 6.09
CA ASN A 60 3.20 16.19 7.30
C ASN A 60 2.55 17.56 7.01
N ARG A 61 3.19 18.39 6.17
CA ARG A 61 2.65 19.69 5.76
C ARG A 61 1.34 19.58 4.96
N LEU A 62 1.12 18.46 4.28
CA LEU A 62 -0.12 18.16 3.57
C LEU A 62 -1.20 17.54 4.48
N GLY A 63 -0.91 17.35 5.78
CA GLY A 63 -1.82 16.73 6.74
C GLY A 63 -1.73 15.20 6.81
N CYS A 64 -0.73 14.59 6.16
CA CYS A 64 -0.47 13.15 6.19
C CYS A 64 0.73 12.85 7.10
N SER A 65 0.49 12.73 8.41
CA SER A 65 1.55 12.39 9.37
C SER A 65 1.88 10.91 9.31
N ILE A 66 3.12 10.59 8.95
CA ILE A 66 3.60 9.22 8.85
C ILE A 66 4.35 8.86 10.14
N ASN A 67 3.85 7.85 10.88
CA ASN A 67 4.58 7.22 11.97
C ASN A 67 5.34 5.99 11.42
N PRO A 68 6.68 6.01 11.37
CA PRO A 68 7.47 4.90 10.82
C PRO A 68 7.17 3.54 11.46
N ALA A 69 6.92 3.50 12.78
CA ALA A 69 6.64 2.26 13.49
C ALA A 69 5.28 1.62 13.13
N LYS A 70 4.34 2.40 12.57
CA LYS A 70 3.00 1.93 12.19
C LYS A 70 2.80 1.83 10.68
N HIS A 71 3.43 2.72 9.92
CA HIS A 71 3.18 2.88 8.49
C HIS A 71 4.32 2.32 7.62
N ILE A 72 5.42 1.87 8.22
CA ILE A 72 6.49 1.15 7.52
C ILE A 72 6.62 -0.23 8.18
N ILE A 73 6.41 -1.28 7.39
CA ILE A 73 6.39 -2.66 7.87
C ILE A 73 7.60 -3.39 7.27
N CYS A 74 8.37 -4.04 8.14
CA CYS A 74 9.44 -4.95 7.74
C CYS A 74 8.88 -6.36 7.63
N GLU A 75 8.77 -6.89 6.41
CA GLU A 75 8.37 -8.27 6.17
C GLU A 75 9.54 -9.05 5.54
N PRO A 76 9.60 -10.38 5.71
CA PRO A 76 10.61 -11.20 5.08
C PRO A 76 10.60 -11.02 3.55
N CYS A 77 11.74 -10.62 2.98
CA CYS A 77 11.91 -10.55 1.54
C CYS A 77 12.38 -11.91 1.02
N ASP A 78 11.59 -12.55 0.16
CA ASP A 78 11.96 -13.81 -0.50
C ASP A 78 12.90 -13.62 -1.71
N GLY A 79 13.43 -12.41 -1.89
CA GLY A 79 14.29 -12.04 -3.02
C GLY A 79 13.57 -11.85 -4.35
N ARG A 80 12.24 -12.05 -4.43
CA ARG A 80 11.43 -11.77 -5.62
C ARG A 80 10.87 -10.35 -5.66
N LEU A 81 10.94 -9.63 -4.54
CA LEU A 81 10.45 -8.27 -4.42
C LEU A 81 11.41 -7.27 -5.11
N LEU A 82 11.12 -6.92 -6.36
CA LEU A 82 11.77 -5.80 -7.05
C LEU A 82 10.94 -4.52 -6.80
N GLY A 83 11.52 -3.52 -6.14
CA GLY A 83 10.94 -2.18 -6.03
C GLY A 83 9.61 -2.05 -5.26
N GLY A 84 9.25 -3.04 -4.43
CA GLY A 84 8.01 -3.02 -3.65
C GLY A 84 6.78 -3.51 -4.42
N PHE A 85 6.96 -4.21 -5.52
CA PHE A 85 5.90 -4.95 -6.21
C PHE A 85 5.69 -6.31 -5.53
N ASP A 86 4.49 -6.53 -4.98
CA ASP A 86 4.05 -7.83 -4.47
C ASP A 86 3.27 -8.56 -5.58
N PRO A 87 3.84 -9.61 -6.21
CA PRO A 87 3.20 -10.32 -7.31
C PRO A 87 1.94 -11.06 -6.88
N ASP A 88 1.78 -11.39 -5.60
CA ASP A 88 0.62 -12.10 -5.07
C ASP A 88 -0.56 -11.14 -4.81
N ARG A 89 -0.28 -9.84 -4.58
CA ARG A 89 -1.28 -8.81 -4.26
C ARG A 89 -1.49 -7.76 -5.34
N LYS A 90 -0.86 -7.92 -6.49
CA LYS A 90 -0.95 -6.98 -7.62
C LYS A 90 -2.39 -6.67 -8.02
N GLU A 91 -3.28 -7.66 -8.07
CA GLU A 91 -4.68 -7.47 -8.44
C GLU A 91 -5.41 -6.53 -7.48
N LYS A 92 -5.28 -6.78 -6.17
CA LYS A 92 -5.89 -5.94 -5.13
C LYS A 92 -5.38 -4.50 -5.21
N CYS A 93 -4.08 -4.32 -5.43
CA CYS A 93 -3.48 -3.00 -5.60
C CYS A 93 -4.08 -2.27 -6.81
N VAL A 94 -4.16 -2.94 -7.97
CA VAL A 94 -4.71 -2.36 -9.20
C VAL A 94 -6.19 -2.01 -9.04
N LYS A 95 -7.02 -2.90 -8.45
CA LYS A 95 -8.43 -2.62 -8.15
C LYS A 95 -8.58 -1.36 -7.29
N GLN A 96 -7.82 -1.27 -6.20
CA GLN A 96 -7.92 -0.14 -5.29
C GLN A 96 -7.54 1.19 -5.96
N ARG A 97 -6.51 1.17 -6.82
CA ARG A 97 -6.09 2.34 -7.59
C ARG A 97 -7.14 2.77 -8.61
N ALA A 98 -7.77 1.83 -9.32
CA ALA A 98 -8.85 2.12 -10.25
C ALA A 98 -10.05 2.77 -9.55
N VAL A 99 -10.49 2.21 -8.42
CA VAL A 99 -11.59 2.79 -7.60
C VAL A 99 -11.24 4.20 -7.13
N ASN A 100 -10.03 4.39 -6.59
CA ASN A 100 -9.60 5.71 -6.10
C ASN A 100 -9.51 6.74 -7.24
N SER A 101 -9.13 6.33 -8.45
CA SER A 101 -9.10 7.19 -9.63
C SER A 101 -10.50 7.68 -10.00
N ILE A 102 -11.49 6.79 -10.05
CA ILE A 102 -12.89 7.14 -10.33
C ILE A 102 -13.41 8.13 -9.29
N LEU A 103 -13.20 7.86 -8.01
CA LEU A 103 -13.64 8.72 -6.91
C LEU A 103 -12.97 10.10 -6.89
N SER A 104 -11.81 10.23 -7.51
CA SER A 104 -11.09 11.52 -7.59
C SER A 104 -11.61 12.43 -8.70
N VAL A 105 -12.28 11.86 -9.71
CA VAL A 105 -12.69 12.58 -10.93
C VAL A 105 -14.21 12.66 -11.09
N ARG A 106 -14.95 11.73 -10.49
CA ARG A 106 -16.41 11.60 -10.60
C ARG A 106 -17.07 11.68 -9.23
N ASP A 107 -18.24 12.31 -9.18
CA ASP A 107 -19.09 12.33 -7.99
C ASP A 107 -19.97 11.07 -7.95
N VAL A 108 -19.36 9.94 -7.58
CA VAL A 108 -20.02 8.64 -7.46
C VAL A 108 -19.72 8.02 -6.10
N THR A 109 -20.55 7.08 -5.68
CA THR A 109 -20.29 6.35 -4.42
C THR A 109 -19.16 5.34 -4.59
N ARG A 110 -18.46 5.02 -3.49
CA ARG A 110 -17.42 3.97 -3.49
C ARG A 110 -17.96 2.63 -4.01
N LYS A 111 -19.15 2.23 -3.56
CA LYS A 111 -19.77 0.95 -3.95
C LYS A 111 -20.06 0.88 -5.44
N GLU A 112 -20.50 1.99 -6.02
CA GLU A 112 -20.73 2.09 -7.46
C GLU A 112 -19.41 2.03 -8.24
N ALA A 113 -18.38 2.76 -7.80
CA ALA A 113 -17.05 2.68 -8.40
C ALA A 113 -16.45 1.27 -8.33
N GLU A 114 -16.60 0.58 -7.19
CA GLU A 114 -16.19 -0.83 -7.01
C GLU A 114 -16.92 -1.74 -7.99
N SER A 115 -18.26 -1.61 -8.09
CA SER A 115 -19.07 -2.41 -9.02
C SER A 115 -18.65 -2.23 -10.48
N VAL A 116 -18.34 -1.00 -10.89
CA VAL A 116 -17.89 -0.71 -12.27
C VAL A 116 -16.51 -1.32 -12.50
N VAL A 117 -15.56 -1.13 -11.58
CA VAL A 117 -14.21 -1.70 -11.68
C VAL A 117 -14.28 -3.22 -11.74
N ASP A 118 -15.05 -3.86 -10.87
CA ASP A 118 -15.19 -5.32 -10.85
C ASP A 118 -15.78 -5.85 -12.17
N SER A 119 -16.71 -5.13 -12.80
CA SER A 119 -17.33 -5.55 -14.07
C SER A 119 -16.36 -5.61 -15.26
N VAL A 120 -15.27 -4.85 -15.23
CA VAL A 120 -14.29 -4.77 -16.34
C VAL A 120 -12.94 -5.37 -15.98
N PHE A 121 -12.74 -5.75 -14.71
CA PHE A 121 -11.41 -6.02 -14.16
C PHE A 121 -10.70 -7.17 -14.89
N ASP A 122 -11.39 -8.28 -15.13
CA ASP A 122 -10.75 -9.46 -15.75
C ASP A 122 -10.27 -9.17 -17.17
N ALA A 123 -11.01 -8.35 -17.93
CA ALA A 123 -10.58 -7.95 -19.26
C ALA A 123 -9.40 -6.98 -19.20
N CYS A 124 -9.49 -5.92 -18.38
CA CYS A 124 -8.47 -4.88 -18.31
C CYS A 124 -7.19 -5.32 -17.60
N PHE A 125 -7.27 -6.20 -16.61
CA PHE A 125 -6.12 -6.65 -15.84
C PHE A 125 -5.27 -7.65 -16.62
N ASN A 126 -5.90 -8.48 -17.46
CA ASN A 126 -5.21 -9.43 -18.33
C ASN A 126 -4.78 -8.83 -19.68
N ASP A 127 -5.18 -7.59 -19.97
CA ASP A 127 -4.64 -6.84 -21.10
C ASP A 127 -3.20 -6.44 -20.80
N THR A 128 -2.29 -7.01 -21.58
CA THR A 128 -0.84 -6.81 -21.41
C THR A 128 -0.25 -5.95 -22.52
N ASP A 129 -1.02 -5.56 -23.54
CA ASP A 129 -0.54 -4.79 -24.69
C ASP A 129 0.09 -3.44 -24.23
N PRO A 130 1.25 -3.00 -24.77
CA PRO A 130 2.08 -3.59 -25.82
C PRO A 130 3.13 -4.61 -25.34
N PHE A 131 3.02 -5.10 -24.11
CA PHE A 131 3.95 -6.03 -23.49
C PHE A 131 3.46 -7.48 -23.60
N GLU A 132 4.40 -8.43 -23.61
CA GLU A 132 4.07 -9.86 -23.72
C GLU A 132 3.54 -10.46 -22.39
N ARG A 133 3.85 -9.83 -21.25
CA ARG A 133 3.47 -10.30 -19.91
C ARG A 133 3.59 -9.20 -18.86
N ILE A 134 2.87 -9.38 -17.75
CA ILE A 134 3.10 -8.60 -16.52
C ILE A 134 4.47 -8.99 -15.93
N PRO A 135 5.37 -8.03 -15.65
CA PRO A 135 6.67 -8.30 -15.02
C PRO A 135 6.52 -8.99 -13.65
N PRO A 136 7.48 -9.87 -13.28
CA PRO A 136 7.50 -10.54 -11.98
C PRO A 136 7.78 -9.58 -10.82
#